data_AF-A0AAW2S574-F1
#
_entry.id   AF-A0AAW2S574-F1
#
_cell.length_a   1.000
_cell.length_b   1.000
_cell.length_c   1.000
_cell.angle_alpha   90.00
_cell.angle_beta   90.00
_cell.angle_gamma   90.00
#
_symmetry.space_group_name_H-M   'P 1'
#
loop_
_entity.id
_entity.type
_entity.pdbx_description
1 polymer ?
#
loop_
_entity_poly.entity_id
_entity_poly.type
_entity_poly.pdbx_seq_one_letter_code
_entity_poly.pdbx_strand_id
1 'polypeptide(L)'
;MHIEKNMFDNIFNTVMDIKGKTKGNVNARRDLKIICNRPELEWDERRSNVMPKAVYTLGKEQNRRVCEWIRGLKFLNGYASNLARYINMTELQMYGMKSHCCQIFM
;
A
#
# COMPACT_ATOMS: atom_id res chain seq x y z
N MET A 1 8.15 -14.05 12.79
CA MET A 1 8.18 -13.28 11.52
C MET A 1 7.03 -12.27 11.45
N HIS A 2 6.90 -11.39 12.44
CA HIS A 2 5.88 -10.33 12.46
C HIS A 2 6.35 -9.05 11.76
N ILE A 3 7.67 -8.79 11.78
CA ILE A 3 8.28 -7.58 11.22
C ILE A 3 8.10 -7.53 9.70
N GLU A 4 8.43 -8.62 8.98
CA GLU A 4 8.27 -8.72 7.52
C GLU A 4 6.83 -8.47 7.08
N LYS A 5 5.87 -9.12 7.75
CA LYS A 5 4.45 -8.90 7.46
C LYS A 5 4.05 -7.44 7.68
N ASN A 6 4.48 -6.84 8.80
CA ASN A 6 4.17 -5.44 9.09
C ASN A 6 4.79 -4.49 8.06
N MET A 7 6.02 -4.77 7.60
CA MET A 7 6.70 -3.99 6.57
C MET A 7 5.95 -4.06 5.24
N PHE A 8 5.62 -5.28 4.79
CA PHE A 8 4.79 -5.49 3.60
C PHE A 8 3.45 -4.76 3.69
N ASP A 9 2.69 -4.98 4.77
CA ASP A 9 1.37 -4.37 4.96
C ASP A 9 1.47 -2.85 4.94
N ASN A 10 2.48 -2.26 5.59
CA ASN A 10 2.68 -0.81 5.59
C ASN A 10 2.99 -0.27 4.19
N ILE A 11 3.88 -0.90 3.44
CA ILE A 11 4.23 -0.47 2.08
C ILE A 11 3.02 -0.60 1.16
N PHE A 12 2.39 -1.78 1.16
CA PHE A 12 1.27 -2.08 0.27
C PHE A 12 0.06 -1.17 0.54
N ASN A 13 -0.30 -0.98 1.82
CA ASN A 13 -1.40 -0.09 2.20
C ASN A 13 -1.10 1.38 1.88
N THR A 14 0.17 1.78 1.90
CA THR A 14 0.58 3.14 1.54
C THR A 14 0.52 3.37 0.03
N VAL A 15 1.00 2.42 -0.79
CA VAL A 15 0.95 2.50 -2.25
C VAL A 15 -0.49 2.43 -2.78
N MET A 16 -1.33 1.57 -2.19
CA MET A 16 -2.75 1.49 -2.57
C MET A 16 -3.63 2.59 -1.97
N ASP A 17 -3.06 3.49 -1.16
CA ASP A 17 -3.77 4.62 -0.52
C ASP A 17 -4.99 4.18 0.30
N ILE A 18 -4.84 3.12 1.09
CA ILE A 18 -5.94 2.59 1.90
C ILE A 18 -6.17 3.51 3.10
N LYS A 19 -7.35 4.12 3.15
CA LYS A 19 -7.77 5.03 4.23
C LYS A 19 -7.63 4.36 5.60
N GLY A 20 -6.92 5.02 6.51
CA GLY A 20 -6.68 4.53 7.88
C GLY A 20 -5.53 3.52 8.02
N LYS A 21 -4.97 3.00 6.92
CA LYS A 21 -3.82 2.07 6.95
C LYS A 21 -2.55 2.64 6.28
N THR A 22 -2.68 3.68 5.46
CA THR A 22 -1.54 4.37 4.83
C THR A 22 -0.62 5.03 5.85
N LYS A 23 0.69 4.97 5.62
CA LYS A 23 1.71 5.70 6.40
C LYS A 23 1.97 7.11 5.87
N GLY A 24 1.35 7.50 4.75
CA GLY A 24 1.44 8.85 4.19
C GLY A 24 0.54 9.86 4.89
N ASN A 25 0.63 10.00 6.21
CA ASN A 25 -0.19 10.94 6.98
C ASN A 25 0.41 12.36 7.02
N VAL A 26 -0.34 13.32 7.58
CA VAL A 26 0.06 14.74 7.68
C VAL A 26 1.38 14.90 8.42
N ASN A 27 1.57 14.18 9.53
CA ASN A 27 2.81 14.26 10.32
C ASN A 27 3.99 13.77 9.49
N ALA A 28 3.85 12.65 8.77
CA ALA A 28 4.88 12.15 7.86
C ALA A 28 5.23 13.16 6.77
N ARG A 29 4.26 13.93 6.24
CA ARG A 29 4.57 15.00 5.26
C ARG A 29 5.31 16.19 5.88
N ARG A 30 5.01 16.55 7.13
CA ARG A 30 5.75 17.58 7.88
C ARG A 30 7.17 17.11 8.20
N ASP A 31 7.33 15.86 8.60
CA ASP A 31 8.64 15.27 8.87
C ASP A 31 9.47 15.17 7.59
N LEU A 32 8.85 14.80 6.45
CA LEU A 32 9.52 14.80 5.15
C LEU A 32 10.10 16.15 4.80
N LYS A 33 9.41 17.27 5.08
CA LYS A 33 9.95 18.62 4.85
C LYS A 33 11.23 18.91 5.64
N ILE A 34 11.37 18.32 6.83
CA ILE A 34 12.52 18.55 7.71
C ILE A 34 13.67 17.58 7.39
N ILE A 35 13.32 16.31 7.12
CA ILE A 35 14.29 15.20 7.07
C ILE A 35 14.69 14.86 5.63
N CYS A 36 13.88 15.22 4.63
CA CYS A 36 14.05 14.79 3.24
C CYS A 36 13.91 15.97 2.27
N ASN A 37 14.78 16.05 1.26
CA ASN A 37 14.65 17.03 0.19
C ASN A 37 13.70 16.52 -0.92
N ARG A 38 12.41 16.38 -0.62
CA ARG A 38 11.36 15.96 -1.59
C ARG A 38 10.21 16.97 -1.64
N PRO A 39 10.39 18.12 -2.32
CA PRO A 39 9.40 19.20 -2.35
C PRO A 39 8.03 18.80 -2.92
N GLU A 40 8.00 17.82 -3.83
CA GLU A 40 6.77 17.28 -4.41
C GLU A 40 5.85 16.58 -3.39
N LEU A 41 6.42 16.13 -2.28
CA LEU A 41 5.70 15.43 -1.22
C LEU A 41 5.45 16.32 0.00
N GLU A 42 5.97 17.54 0.01
CA GLU A 42 5.73 18.49 1.10
C GLU A 42 4.26 18.91 1.12
N TRP A 43 3.72 19.02 2.32
CA TRP A 43 2.39 19.59 2.52
C TRP A 43 2.41 20.60 3.65
N ASP A 44 1.76 21.74 3.41
CA ASP A 44 1.57 22.81 4.38
C ASP A 44 0.10 23.24 4.30
N GLU A 45 -0.57 23.17 5.44
CA GLU A 45 -1.97 23.56 5.63
C GLU A 45 -2.22 25.01 5.22
N ARG A 46 -1.21 25.87 5.33
CA ARG A 46 -1.29 27.28 4.90
C ARG A 46 -1.32 27.45 3.37
N ARG A 47 -0.80 26.47 2.61
CA ARG A 47 -0.72 26.51 1.15
C ARG A 47 -1.90 25.81 0.49
N SER A 48 -2.43 24.75 1.10
CA SER A 48 -3.56 23.98 0.58
C SER A 48 -4.27 23.22 1.69
N ASN A 49 -5.60 23.29 1.71
CA ASN A 49 -6.44 22.45 2.59
C ASN A 49 -6.41 20.97 2.21
N VAL A 50 -5.93 20.62 1.01
CA VAL A 50 -5.89 19.24 0.53
C VAL A 50 -4.45 18.77 0.41
N MET A 51 -4.16 17.65 1.06
CA MET A 51 -2.87 16.98 0.95
C MET A 51 -2.70 16.39 -0.46
N PRO A 52 -1.64 16.75 -1.20
CA PRO A 52 -1.43 16.21 -2.53
C PRO A 52 -1.20 14.71 -2.45
N LYS A 53 -1.83 14.00 -3.39
CA LYS A 53 -1.61 12.58 -3.54
C LYS A 53 -0.13 12.32 -3.83
N ALA A 54 0.47 11.37 -3.12
CA ALA A 54 1.86 11.05 -3.37
C ALA A 54 2.02 10.45 -4.78
N VAL A 55 3.11 10.78 -5.46
CA VAL A 55 3.39 10.30 -6.83
C VAL A 55 3.42 8.77 -6.95
N TYR A 56 3.71 8.07 -5.85
CA TYR A 56 3.75 6.61 -5.77
C TYR A 56 2.40 5.97 -5.40
N THR A 57 1.35 6.76 -5.16
CA THR A 57 0.04 6.23 -4.76
C THR A 57 -0.84 5.95 -5.96
N LEU A 58 -1.43 4.77 -5.98
CA LEU A 58 -2.24 4.29 -7.09
C LEU A 58 -3.66 4.88 -7.06
N GLY A 59 -4.19 5.23 -8.22
CA GLY A 59 -5.59 5.59 -8.42
C GLY A 59 -6.52 4.38 -8.25
N LYS A 60 -7.84 4.63 -8.18
CA LYS A 60 -8.85 3.58 -8.01
C LYS A 60 -8.79 2.50 -9.11
N GLU A 61 -8.69 2.92 -10.37
CA GLU A 61 -8.57 2.00 -11.50
C GLU A 61 -7.25 1.22 -11.50
N GLN A 62 -6.15 1.85 -11.04
CA GLN A 62 -4.86 1.17 -10.90
C GLN A 62 -4.91 0.13 -9.77
N ASN A 63 -5.51 0.48 -8.62
CA ASN A 63 -5.76 -0.48 -7.53
C ASN A 63 -6.59 -1.67 -8.02
N ARG A 64 -7.62 -1.42 -8.82
CA ARG A 64 -8.43 -2.49 -9.42
C ARG A 64 -7.58 -3.43 -10.26
N ARG A 65 -6.73 -2.90 -11.14
CA ARG A 65 -5.81 -3.72 -11.96
C ARG A 65 -4.85 -4.54 -11.11
N VAL A 66 -4.31 -3.95 -10.04
CA VAL A 66 -3.44 -4.67 -9.10
C VAL A 66 -4.20 -5.80 -8.41
N CYS A 67 -5.41 -5.55 -7.90
CA CYS A 67 -6.22 -6.59 -7.28
C CYS A 67 -6.60 -7.72 -8.26
N GLU A 68 -6.95 -7.38 -9.51
CA GLU A 68 -7.23 -8.37 -10.56
C GLU A 68 -5.99 -9.20 -10.90
N TRP A 69 -4.82 -8.55 -11.02
CA TRP A 69 -3.55 -9.22 -11.24
C TRP A 69 -3.23 -10.22 -10.12
N ILE A 70 -3.28 -9.79 -8.86
CA ILE A 70 -2.99 -10.68 -7.71
C ILE A 70 -4.01 -11.83 -7.65
N ARG A 71 -5.28 -11.58 -7.97
CA ARG A 71 -6.32 -12.62 -8.04
C ARG A 71 -6.03 -13.66 -9.14
N GLY A 72 -5.40 -13.23 -10.23
CA GLY A 72 -4.99 -14.08 -11.35
C GLY A 72 -3.71 -14.88 -11.11
N LEU A 73 -2.91 -14.54 -10.08
CA LEU A 73 -1.68 -15.25 -9.77
C LEU A 73 -1.96 -16.69 -9.34
N LYS A 74 -1.32 -17.63 -10.03
CA LYS A 74 -1.33 -19.06 -9.72
C LYS A 74 0.08 -19.51 -9.41
N PHE A 75 0.23 -20.31 -8.37
CA PHE A 75 1.50 -20.87 -7.95
C PHE A 75 1.43 -22.41 -8.00
N LEU A 76 2.60 -23.04 -8.11
CA LEU A 76 2.72 -24.48 -7.97
C LEU A 76 2.24 -24.92 -6.58
N ASN A 77 1.67 -26.13 -6.52
CA ASN A 77 1.22 -26.69 -5.25
C ASN A 77 2.39 -26.77 -4.26
N GLY A 78 2.17 -26.31 -3.02
CA GLY A 78 3.20 -26.26 -1.98
C GLY A 78 4.10 -25.02 -1.98
N TYR A 79 4.10 -24.20 -3.05
CA TYR A 79 4.88 -22.95 -3.06
C TYR A 79 4.18 -21.83 -2.29
N ALA A 80 2.90 -21.58 -2.58
CA ALA A 80 2.15 -20.50 -1.96
C ALA A 80 0.67 -20.85 -1.79
N SER A 81 0.03 -20.19 -0.82
CA SER A 81 -1.44 -20.24 -0.71
C SER A 81 -2.08 -19.44 -1.85
N ASN A 82 -3.30 -19.80 -2.22
CA ASN A 82 -4.08 -19.07 -3.22
C ASN A 82 -4.35 -17.62 -2.76
N LEU A 83 -3.67 -16.65 -3.39
CA LEU A 83 -3.72 -15.24 -3.01
C LEU A 83 -5.08 -14.59 -3.28
N ALA A 84 -5.86 -15.13 -4.22
CA ALA A 84 -7.21 -14.65 -4.52
C ALA A 84 -8.13 -14.62 -3.29
N ARG A 85 -7.87 -15.50 -2.30
CA ARG A 85 -8.65 -15.56 -1.05
C ARG A 85 -8.47 -14.35 -0.14
N TYR A 86 -7.40 -13.59 -0.34
CA TYR A 86 -7.05 -12.45 0.50
C TYR A 86 -7.48 -11.11 -0.11
N ILE A 87 -8.12 -11.09 -1.28
CA ILE A 87 -8.46 -9.85 -2.00
C ILE A 87 -9.95 -9.57 -1.89
N ASN A 88 -10.29 -8.36 -1.46
CA ASN A 88 -11.63 -7.83 -1.56
C ASN A 88 -11.72 -6.90 -2.79
N MET A 89 -12.44 -7.34 -3.82
CA MET A 89 -12.65 -6.57 -5.05
C MET A 89 -13.61 -5.39 -4.91
N THR A 90 -14.48 -5.39 -3.89
CA THR A 90 -15.41 -4.28 -3.62
C THR A 90 -14.66 -3.09 -3.01
N GLU A 91 -13.77 -3.39 -2.06
CA GLU A 91 -13.01 -2.38 -1.33
C GLU A 91 -11.60 -2.15 -1.91
N LEU A 92 -11.20 -2.93 -2.92
CA LEU A 92 -9.89 -2.89 -3.56
C LEU A 92 -8.73 -2.97 -2.56
N GLN A 93 -8.82 -3.91 -1.62
CA GLN A 93 -7.81 -4.09 -0.57
C GLN A 93 -7.56 -5.56 -0.24
N MET A 94 -6.42 -5.81 0.42
CA MET A 94 -6.03 -7.14 0.87
C MET A 94 -6.25 -7.32 2.37
N TYR A 95 -6.59 -8.55 2.76
CA TYR A 95 -6.90 -8.92 4.14
C TYR A 95 -6.29 -10.26 4.54
N GLY A 96 -5.80 -10.35 5.77
CA GLY A 96 -5.49 -11.64 6.41
C GLY A 96 -4.35 -12.44 5.75
N MET A 97 -3.53 -11.82 4.92
CA MET A 97 -2.40 -12.51 4.28
C MET A 97 -1.33 -12.88 5.31
N LYS A 98 -0.87 -14.14 5.26
CA LYS A 98 0.20 -14.65 6.12
C LYS A 98 1.57 -14.13 5.68
N SER A 99 2.52 -14.04 6.62
CA SER A 99 3.89 -13.59 6.36
C SER A 99 4.56 -14.34 5.20
N HIS A 100 4.41 -15.67 5.13
CA HIS A 100 4.92 -16.48 4.02
C HIS A 100 4.39 -16.03 2.64
N CYS A 101 3.13 -15.57 2.56
CA CYS A 101 2.57 -15.08 1.30
C CYS A 101 3.06 -13.66 0.98
N CYS A 102 3.37 -12.85 1.99
CA CYS A 102 4.00 -11.53 1.80
C CYS A 102 5.41 -11.65 1.19
N GLN A 103 6.17 -12.69 1.54
CA GLN A 103 7.53 -12.94 1.02
C GLN A 103 7.58 -13.19 -0.49
N ILE A 104 6.45 -13.46 -1.14
CA ILE A 104 6.39 -13.62 -2.60
C ILE A 104 6.56 -12.26 -3.31
N PHE A 105 6.25 -11.16 -2.61
CA PHE A 105 6.24 -9.81 -3.17
C PHE A 105 7.44 -8.94 -2.76
N MET A 106 8.15 -9.35 -1.71
CA MET A 106 9.33 -8.64 -1.19
C MET A 106 10.59 -9.33 -1.67
#